data_AF-A0A1G2CMX7-F1
#
_entry.id   AF-A0A1G2CMX7-F1
#
_cell.length_a   1.000
_cell.length_b   1.000
_cell.length_c   1.000
_cell.angle_alpha   90.00
_cell.angle_beta   90.00
_cell.angle_gamma   90.00
#
_symmetry.space_group_name_H-M   'P 1'
#
loop_
_entity.id
_entity.type
_entity.pdbx_description
1 polymer ?
#
loop_
_entity_poly.entity_id
_entity_poly.type
_entity_poly.pdbx_seq_one_letter_code
_entity_poly.pdbx_strand_id
1 'polypeptide(L)'
;MFTEKITYEIKKTLKGFNEDKMRDRMLMHYKLLHLIDDKEKWATPELQEISLELLPCDMTEKKSKDFIDEIARLAEKNPYLVNFLKKAQNEKFKRLSLKVAKEGEQLFPDLVAYANALERLTKATHDNPKILGKCVKIFKKERRKISRFKHETLFRKIKLTSIEKPIIEDIILKSYKTGKVPKNAGRSVVFLNILEATLADIVEFNMDNAKVGWILAVNKSGSKDYDPRTGEGFSGWSDDKKTICLRPPLPKEWADLYQTWNMAFVSQSQSFPYLISKLLIPQVADYQNDPSQYLHKRVLALYICLNYLIFDCAKRMEEKISAIHWDDIKLARLWGKANLESARKYKSELLKLSLQKIN
;
A
#
# COMPACT_ATOMS: atom_id res chain seq x y z
N MET A 1 -10.42 13.33 17.81
CA MET A 1 -9.57 13.24 16.60
C MET A 1 -10.32 12.61 15.43
N PHE A 2 -9.91 12.87 14.18
CA PHE A 2 -10.67 12.47 12.98
C PHE A 2 -10.79 10.97 12.79
N THR A 3 -9.79 10.22 13.24
CA THR A 3 -9.74 8.77 13.11
C THR A 3 -10.47 8.03 14.23
N GLU A 4 -10.78 8.69 15.36
CA GLU A 4 -11.40 8.05 16.54
C GLU A 4 -12.73 7.38 16.20
N LYS A 5 -13.58 8.04 15.41
CA LYS A 5 -14.87 7.45 15.01
C LYS A 5 -14.66 6.22 14.12
N ILE A 6 -13.72 6.28 13.18
CA ILE A 6 -13.43 5.17 12.27
C ILE A 6 -12.86 3.98 13.06
N THR A 7 -11.87 4.23 13.91
CA THR A 7 -11.26 3.19 14.74
C THR A 7 -12.24 2.60 15.73
N TYR A 8 -13.11 3.40 16.35
CA TYR A 8 -14.19 2.91 17.21
C TYR A 8 -15.11 1.91 16.48
N GLU A 9 -15.56 2.27 15.28
CA GLU A 9 -16.44 1.43 14.45
C GLU A 9 -15.78 0.11 14.01
N ILE A 10 -14.45 0.08 13.86
CA ILE A 10 -13.70 -1.16 13.57
C ILE A 10 -13.50 -1.95 14.87
N LYS A 11 -12.99 -1.31 15.92
CA LYS A 11 -12.66 -1.95 17.21
C LYS A 11 -13.88 -2.57 17.88
N LYS A 12 -15.10 -2.03 17.68
CA LYS A 12 -16.33 -2.66 18.21
C LYS A 12 -16.57 -4.06 17.65
N THR A 13 -16.16 -4.33 16.40
CA THR A 13 -16.34 -5.65 15.75
C THR A 13 -15.38 -6.71 16.25
N LEU A 14 -14.34 -6.29 16.99
CA LEU A 14 -13.38 -7.18 17.62
C LEU A 14 -13.78 -7.60 19.03
N LYS A 15 -14.88 -7.07 19.59
CA LYS A 15 -15.30 -7.39 20.96
C LYS A 15 -15.61 -8.89 21.07
N GLY A 16 -14.91 -9.61 21.95
CA GLY A 16 -15.08 -11.05 22.14
C GLY A 16 -14.36 -11.92 21.11
N PHE A 17 -13.41 -11.35 20.35
CA PHE A 17 -12.45 -12.14 19.57
C PHE A 17 -11.43 -12.77 20.52
N ASN A 18 -11.31 -14.10 20.49
CA ASN A 18 -10.20 -14.81 21.13
C ASN A 18 -9.00 -14.91 20.17
N GLU A 19 -7.85 -15.28 20.71
CA GLU A 19 -6.57 -15.37 19.99
C GLU A 19 -6.66 -16.29 18.76
N ASP A 20 -7.29 -17.45 18.93
CA ASP A 20 -7.48 -18.45 17.87
C ASP A 20 -8.20 -17.87 16.66
N LYS A 21 -9.29 -17.12 16.85
CA LYS A 21 -10.06 -16.54 15.74
C LYS A 21 -9.26 -15.56 14.89
N MET A 22 -8.38 -14.75 15.50
CA MET A 22 -7.54 -13.81 14.74
C MET A 22 -6.43 -14.56 14.01
N ARG A 23 -5.79 -15.52 14.71
CA ARG A 23 -4.76 -16.37 14.11
C ARG A 23 -5.30 -17.17 12.93
N ASP A 24 -6.48 -17.78 13.05
CA ASP A 24 -7.12 -18.55 11.99
C ASP A 24 -7.42 -17.69 10.75
N ARG A 25 -7.88 -16.46 10.95
CA ARG A 25 -8.09 -15.51 9.84
C ARG A 25 -6.78 -15.11 9.18
N MET A 26 -5.73 -14.84 9.96
CA MET A 26 -4.39 -14.57 9.40
C MET A 26 -3.87 -15.77 8.60
N LEU A 27 -4.05 -16.98 9.13
CA LEU A 27 -3.71 -18.24 8.45
C LEU A 27 -4.44 -18.36 7.11
N MET A 28 -5.74 -18.04 7.05
CA MET A 28 -6.48 -18.02 5.78
C MET A 28 -5.84 -17.11 4.72
N HIS A 29 -5.34 -15.94 5.12
CA HIS A 29 -4.67 -15.00 4.21
C HIS A 29 -3.32 -15.56 3.72
N TYR A 30 -2.55 -16.23 4.57
CA TYR A 30 -1.32 -16.90 4.17
C TYR A 30 -1.55 -18.13 3.29
N LYS A 31 -2.62 -18.89 3.53
CA LYS A 31 -3.07 -19.97 2.65
C LYS A 31 -3.47 -19.44 1.27
N LEU A 32 -4.21 -18.31 1.22
CA LEU A 32 -4.58 -17.66 -0.04
C LEU A 32 -3.35 -17.17 -0.82
N LEU A 33 -2.31 -16.73 -0.13
CA LEU A 33 -1.03 -16.38 -0.74
C LEU A 33 -0.16 -17.61 -1.11
N HIS A 34 -0.64 -18.82 -0.83
CA HIS A 34 0.08 -20.09 -1.03
C HIS A 34 1.43 -20.15 -0.30
N LEU A 35 1.54 -19.44 0.84
CA LEU A 35 2.74 -19.45 1.69
C LEU A 35 2.67 -20.54 2.77
N ILE A 36 1.48 -21.03 3.05
CA ILE A 36 1.17 -22.15 3.96
C ILE A 36 0.18 -23.06 3.24
N ASP A 37 0.34 -24.38 3.38
CA ASP A 37 -0.61 -25.36 2.84
C ASP A 37 -1.76 -25.69 3.79
N ASP A 38 -2.68 -26.57 3.37
CA ASP A 38 -3.84 -26.96 4.18
C ASP A 38 -3.48 -27.74 5.45
N LYS A 39 -2.26 -28.31 5.51
CA LYS A 39 -1.71 -29.01 6.68
C LYS A 39 -0.90 -28.07 7.59
N GLU A 40 -1.02 -26.75 7.39
CA GLU A 40 -0.29 -25.71 8.11
C GLU A 40 1.24 -25.78 7.95
N LYS A 41 1.72 -26.40 6.87
CA LYS A 41 3.15 -26.43 6.55
C LYS A 41 3.53 -25.23 5.69
N TRP A 42 4.56 -24.51 6.10
CA TRP A 42 5.09 -23.39 5.32
C TRP A 42 5.72 -23.88 4.01
N ALA A 43 5.53 -23.11 2.94
CA ALA A 43 5.89 -23.50 1.58
C ALA A 43 7.41 -23.69 1.37
N THR A 44 8.24 -23.09 2.23
CA THR A 44 9.70 -23.18 2.18
C THR A 44 10.31 -23.17 3.58
N PRO A 45 11.48 -23.80 3.81
CA PRO A 45 12.18 -23.75 5.09
C PRO A 45 12.42 -22.33 5.61
N GLU A 46 12.76 -21.39 4.72
CA GLU A 46 13.03 -20.00 5.13
C GLU A 46 11.78 -19.28 5.67
N LEU A 47 10.58 -19.68 5.23
CA LEU A 47 9.32 -19.16 5.77
C LEU A 47 8.96 -19.87 7.08
N GLN A 48 9.29 -21.15 7.21
CA GLN A 48 9.11 -21.92 8.44
C GLN A 48 9.96 -21.33 9.59
N GLU A 49 11.19 -20.92 9.31
CA GLU A 49 12.11 -20.31 10.28
C GLU A 49 11.53 -19.04 10.92
N ILE A 50 10.81 -18.22 10.14
CA ILE A 50 10.18 -16.98 10.61
C ILE A 50 8.68 -17.15 10.88
N SER A 51 8.20 -18.39 11.02
CA SER A 51 6.77 -18.70 11.13
C SER A 51 6.07 -17.98 12.29
N LEU A 52 6.72 -17.88 13.45
CA LEU A 52 6.18 -17.17 14.62
C LEU A 52 6.15 -15.65 14.43
N GLU A 53 7.02 -15.09 13.59
CA GLU A 53 6.98 -13.66 13.23
C GLU A 53 5.82 -13.35 12.28
N LEU A 54 5.54 -14.27 11.34
CA LEU A 54 4.47 -14.14 10.37
C LEU A 54 3.09 -14.48 10.97
N LEU A 55 3.00 -15.56 11.74
CA LEU A 55 1.76 -16.07 12.35
C LEU A 55 1.96 -16.33 13.85
N PRO A 56 2.01 -15.27 14.67
CA PRO A 56 2.20 -15.42 16.12
C PRO A 56 0.99 -16.10 16.78
N CYS A 57 1.26 -16.83 17.87
CA CYS A 57 0.24 -17.57 18.62
C CYS A 57 -0.59 -16.68 19.55
N ASP A 58 -0.13 -15.47 19.86
CA ASP A 58 -0.65 -14.62 20.95
C ASP A 58 -1.37 -13.37 20.45
N MET A 59 -2.14 -13.50 19.36
CA MET A 59 -2.92 -12.41 18.73
C MET A 59 -4.21 -12.08 19.48
N THR A 60 -4.07 -11.46 20.66
CA THR A 60 -5.21 -11.05 21.50
C THR A 60 -6.07 -9.94 20.86
N GLU A 61 -7.32 -9.83 21.33
CA GLU A 61 -8.19 -8.67 21.07
C GLU A 61 -7.47 -7.35 21.37
N LYS A 62 -6.72 -7.28 22.48
CA LYS A 62 -5.95 -6.10 22.85
C LYS A 62 -4.91 -5.75 21.79
N LYS A 63 -4.07 -6.71 21.38
CA LYS A 63 -3.05 -6.46 20.34
C LYS A 63 -3.66 -6.07 19.00
N SER A 64 -4.80 -6.64 18.63
CA SER A 64 -5.52 -6.23 17.42
C SER A 64 -6.04 -4.79 17.51
N LYS A 65 -6.52 -4.35 18.69
CA LYS A 65 -6.92 -2.96 18.94
C LYS A 65 -5.73 -2.01 18.94
N ASP A 66 -4.63 -2.38 19.59
CA ASP A 66 -3.38 -1.60 19.61
C ASP A 66 -2.83 -1.41 18.19
N PHE A 67 -2.92 -2.43 17.34
CA PHE A 67 -2.55 -2.33 15.92
C PHE A 67 -3.42 -1.33 15.14
N ILE A 68 -4.73 -1.31 15.39
CA ILE A 68 -5.65 -0.32 14.78
C ILE A 68 -5.30 1.10 15.25
N ASP A 69 -4.99 1.26 16.53
CA ASP A 69 -4.62 2.55 17.12
C ASP A 69 -3.29 3.05 16.56
N GLU A 70 -2.33 2.15 16.31
CA GLU A 70 -1.07 2.50 15.64
C GLU A 70 -1.28 2.95 14.19
N ILE A 71 -2.11 2.24 13.42
CA ILE A 71 -2.49 2.66 12.06
C ILE A 71 -3.10 4.07 12.08
N ALA A 72 -4.00 4.34 13.02
CA ALA A 72 -4.66 5.62 13.15
C ALA A 72 -3.69 6.74 13.52
N ARG A 73 -2.81 6.50 14.49
CA ARG A 73 -1.76 7.43 14.90
C ARG A 73 -0.84 7.80 13.73
N LEU A 74 -0.43 6.82 12.93
CA LEU A 74 0.41 7.04 11.75
C LEU A 74 -0.35 7.78 10.63
N ALA A 75 -1.63 7.47 10.42
CA ALA A 75 -2.48 8.18 9.48
C ALA A 75 -2.61 9.68 9.83
N GLU A 76 -2.68 10.01 11.12
CA GLU A 76 -2.79 11.38 11.61
C GLU A 76 -1.52 12.21 11.45
N LYS A 77 -0.35 11.57 11.33
CA LYS A 77 0.90 12.26 11.00
C LYS A 77 0.93 12.80 9.57
N ASN A 78 0.06 12.33 8.67
CA ASN A 78 -0.04 12.84 7.31
C ASN A 78 -1.05 14.00 7.24
N PRO A 79 -0.61 15.26 7.12
CA PRO A 79 -1.50 16.42 7.16
C PRO A 79 -2.47 16.49 5.97
N TYR A 80 -2.11 15.89 4.83
CA TYR A 80 -2.96 15.88 3.62
C TYR A 80 -4.09 14.86 3.73
N LEU A 81 -3.82 13.70 4.35
CA LEU A 81 -4.85 12.74 4.73
C LEU A 81 -5.80 13.33 5.77
N VAL A 82 -5.27 14.00 6.80
CA VAL A 82 -6.09 14.71 7.80
C VAL A 82 -6.99 15.78 7.16
N ASN A 83 -6.49 16.50 6.15
CA ASN A 83 -7.30 17.46 5.40
C ASN A 83 -8.49 16.80 4.69
N PHE A 84 -8.28 15.63 4.09
CA PHE A 84 -9.39 14.85 3.53
C PHE A 84 -10.37 14.40 4.61
N LEU A 85 -9.89 13.80 5.71
CA LEU A 85 -10.75 13.30 6.78
C LEU A 85 -11.62 14.40 7.40
N LYS A 86 -11.07 15.61 7.58
CA LYS A 86 -11.81 16.82 7.99
C LYS A 86 -13.00 17.12 7.09
N LYS A 87 -12.81 17.08 5.77
CA LYS A 87 -13.89 17.32 4.80
C LYS A 87 -14.90 16.18 4.78
N ALA A 88 -14.41 14.94 4.85
CA ALA A 88 -15.24 13.74 4.79
C ALA A 88 -16.21 13.60 5.98
N GLN A 89 -15.87 14.14 7.15
CA GLN A 89 -16.73 14.09 8.34
C GLN A 89 -18.10 14.76 8.16
N ASN A 90 -18.17 15.78 7.32
CA ASN A 90 -19.40 16.54 7.07
C ASN A 90 -20.20 15.99 5.87
N GLU A 91 -19.76 14.86 5.32
CA GLU A 91 -20.32 14.28 4.10
C GLU A 91 -20.99 12.94 4.37
N LYS A 92 -22.03 12.65 3.58
CA LYS A 92 -22.69 11.33 3.56
C LYS A 92 -22.26 10.56 2.32
N PHE A 93 -21.66 9.39 2.54
CA PHE A 93 -21.31 8.40 1.53
C PHE A 93 -22.31 7.25 1.61
N LYS A 94 -23.45 7.37 0.91
CA LYS A 94 -24.61 6.47 1.07
C LYS A 94 -24.21 5.01 0.85
N ARG A 95 -23.46 4.74 -0.22
CA ARG A 95 -23.08 3.36 -0.58
C ARG A 95 -22.10 2.78 0.43
N LEU A 96 -21.06 3.55 0.78
CA LEU A 96 -20.11 3.12 1.81
C LEU A 96 -20.82 2.87 3.16
N SER A 97 -21.70 3.77 3.58
CA SER A 97 -22.44 3.64 4.85
C SER A 97 -23.30 2.39 4.87
N LEU A 98 -24.00 2.09 3.77
CA LEU A 98 -24.80 0.87 3.63
C LEU A 98 -23.91 -0.40 3.68
N LYS A 99 -22.74 -0.36 3.04
CA LYS A 99 -21.79 -1.47 3.03
C LYS A 99 -21.20 -1.72 4.42
N VAL A 100 -20.80 -0.66 5.12
CA VAL A 100 -20.34 -0.75 6.52
C VAL A 100 -21.44 -1.34 7.41
N ALA A 101 -22.69 -0.90 7.27
CA ALA A 101 -23.80 -1.41 8.07
C ALA A 101 -24.13 -2.88 7.79
N LYS A 102 -24.06 -3.33 6.53
CA LYS A 102 -24.45 -4.70 6.13
C LYS A 102 -23.32 -5.72 6.26
N GLU A 103 -22.10 -5.32 5.95
CA GLU A 103 -20.96 -6.22 5.78
C GLU A 103 -19.82 -5.95 6.78
N GLY A 104 -19.84 -4.80 7.48
CA GLY A 104 -18.73 -4.37 8.34
C GLY A 104 -18.46 -5.31 9.51
N GLU A 105 -19.48 -5.89 10.13
CA GLU A 105 -19.30 -6.83 11.25
C GLU A 105 -18.48 -8.07 10.86
N GLN A 106 -18.70 -8.59 9.66
CA GLN A 106 -17.95 -9.74 9.14
C GLN A 106 -16.60 -9.31 8.51
N LEU A 107 -16.60 -8.20 7.78
CA LEU A 107 -15.45 -7.78 6.98
C LEU A 107 -14.36 -7.09 7.80
N PHE A 108 -14.70 -6.28 8.81
CA PHE A 108 -13.69 -5.56 9.59
C PHE A 108 -12.71 -6.49 10.33
N PRO A 109 -13.15 -7.56 11.02
CA PRO A 109 -12.20 -8.50 11.63
C PRO A 109 -11.31 -9.19 10.59
N ASP A 110 -11.86 -9.51 9.41
CA ASP A 110 -11.08 -10.09 8.32
C ASP A 110 -10.04 -9.12 7.76
N LEU A 111 -10.41 -7.85 7.59
CA LEU A 111 -9.50 -6.79 7.15
C LEU A 111 -8.39 -6.52 8.16
N VAL A 112 -8.68 -6.58 9.46
CA VAL A 112 -7.67 -6.46 10.52
C VAL A 112 -6.69 -7.62 10.47
N ALA A 113 -7.18 -8.85 10.27
CA ALA A 113 -6.33 -10.03 10.10
C ALA A 113 -5.46 -9.93 8.83
N TYR A 114 -6.07 -9.52 7.72
CA TYR A 114 -5.36 -9.31 6.45
C TYR A 114 -4.28 -8.23 6.58
N ALA A 115 -4.60 -7.09 7.19
CA ALA A 115 -3.64 -6.01 7.41
C ALA A 115 -2.48 -6.44 8.32
N ASN A 116 -2.74 -7.25 9.35
CA ASN A 116 -1.68 -7.84 10.19
C ASN A 116 -0.78 -8.80 9.39
N ALA A 117 -1.37 -9.70 8.60
CA ALA A 117 -0.61 -10.63 7.77
C ALA A 117 0.24 -9.90 6.73
N LEU A 118 -0.32 -8.84 6.11
CA LEU A 118 0.36 -7.98 5.16
C LEU A 118 1.50 -7.17 5.81
N GLU A 119 1.28 -6.59 6.98
CA GLU A 119 2.31 -5.89 7.77
C GLU A 119 3.51 -6.80 8.02
N ARG A 120 3.25 -7.97 8.59
CA ARG A 120 4.29 -8.93 8.97
C ARG A 120 5.08 -9.44 7.77
N LEU A 121 4.39 -9.77 6.68
CA LEU A 121 5.06 -10.23 5.47
C LEU A 121 5.84 -9.09 4.77
N THR A 122 5.31 -7.86 4.80
CA THR A 122 6.02 -6.69 4.26
C THR A 122 7.29 -6.44 5.07
N LYS A 123 7.22 -6.51 6.40
CA LYS A 123 8.38 -6.41 7.29
C LYS A 123 9.40 -7.51 7.03
N ALA A 124 8.98 -8.77 6.97
CA ALA A 124 9.87 -9.91 6.70
C ALA A 124 10.57 -9.81 5.33
N THR A 125 9.85 -9.39 4.29
CA THR A 125 10.43 -9.20 2.94
C THR A 125 11.33 -7.98 2.84
N HIS A 126 11.09 -6.95 3.67
CA HIS A 126 11.97 -5.80 3.83
C HIS A 126 13.26 -6.17 4.55
N ASP A 127 13.16 -6.83 5.70
CA ASP A 127 14.28 -7.14 6.56
C ASP A 127 15.17 -8.27 6.00
N ASN A 128 14.59 -9.16 5.19
CA ASN A 128 15.30 -10.27 4.58
C ASN A 128 14.95 -10.44 3.08
N PRO A 129 15.84 -10.02 2.16
CA PRO A 129 15.57 -10.13 0.72
C PRO A 129 15.51 -11.58 0.22
N LYS A 130 16.01 -12.57 0.98
CA LYS A 130 15.81 -13.99 0.65
C LYS A 130 14.33 -14.36 0.73
N ILE A 131 13.60 -13.85 1.73
CA ILE A 131 12.16 -14.07 1.89
C ILE A 131 11.41 -13.48 0.71
N LEU A 132 11.74 -12.24 0.30
CA LEU A 132 11.18 -11.64 -0.91
C LEU A 132 11.41 -12.53 -2.14
N GLY A 133 12.63 -13.03 -2.33
CA GLY A 133 12.96 -13.95 -3.42
C GLY A 133 12.15 -15.26 -3.39
N LYS A 134 11.82 -15.79 -2.21
CA LYS A 134 10.95 -16.98 -2.06
C LYS A 134 9.50 -16.64 -2.41
N CYS A 135 8.96 -15.55 -1.90
CA CYS A 135 7.62 -15.08 -2.25
C CYS A 135 7.47 -14.89 -3.77
N VAL A 136 8.44 -14.25 -4.43
CA VAL A 136 8.41 -14.07 -5.90
C VAL A 136 8.34 -15.41 -6.64
N LYS A 137 9.14 -16.40 -6.23
CA LYS A 137 9.13 -17.74 -6.84
C LYS A 137 7.79 -18.45 -6.63
N ILE A 138 7.26 -18.44 -5.40
CA ILE A 138 5.97 -19.04 -5.05
C ILE A 138 4.87 -18.38 -5.87
N PHE A 139 4.73 -17.06 -5.81
CA PHE A 139 3.65 -16.35 -6.48
C PHE A 139 3.70 -16.55 -8.00
N LYS A 140 4.88 -16.50 -8.62
CA LYS A 140 5.02 -16.82 -10.06
C LYS A 140 4.58 -18.25 -10.38
N LYS A 141 4.96 -19.24 -9.57
CA LYS A 141 4.58 -20.63 -9.77
C LYS A 141 3.07 -20.81 -9.67
N GLU A 142 2.44 -20.25 -8.64
CA GLU A 142 1.01 -20.42 -8.40
C GLU A 142 0.16 -19.67 -9.42
N ARG A 143 0.55 -18.44 -9.80
CA ARG A 143 -0.13 -17.70 -10.88
C ARG A 143 -0.12 -18.43 -12.23
N ARG A 144 0.89 -19.27 -12.52
CA ARG A 144 0.92 -20.09 -13.74
C ARG A 144 -0.14 -21.19 -13.76
N LYS A 145 -0.61 -21.64 -12.59
CA LYS A 145 -1.66 -22.66 -12.46
C LYS A 145 -3.05 -22.09 -12.70
N ILE A 146 -3.22 -20.79 -12.56
CA ILE A 146 -4.49 -20.09 -12.77
C ILE A 146 -4.72 -20.01 -14.28
N SER A 147 -5.40 -21.02 -14.84
CA SER A 147 -5.56 -21.23 -16.30
C SER A 147 -6.30 -20.10 -17.03
N ARG A 148 -6.89 -19.15 -16.29
CA ARG A 148 -7.65 -18.02 -16.83
C ARG A 148 -7.28 -16.71 -16.15
N PHE A 149 -6.16 -16.14 -16.58
CA PHE A 149 -6.02 -14.68 -16.61
C PHE A 149 -7.16 -14.00 -17.42
N LYS A 150 -8.04 -14.69 -18.15
CA LYS A 150 -9.11 -14.07 -18.96
C LYS A 150 -10.06 -13.11 -18.20
N HIS A 151 -10.21 -13.25 -16.88
CA HIS A 151 -11.20 -12.50 -16.11
C HIS A 151 -10.60 -11.51 -15.09
N GLU A 152 -9.28 -11.49 -14.93
CA GLU A 152 -8.60 -10.42 -14.21
C GLU A 152 -8.72 -9.11 -15.00
N THR A 153 -8.94 -8.00 -14.29
CA THR A 153 -8.96 -6.70 -14.96
C THR A 153 -7.61 -6.48 -15.64
N LEU A 154 -7.65 -6.06 -16.91
CA LEU A 154 -6.44 -5.81 -17.70
C LEU A 154 -5.47 -4.90 -16.92
N PHE A 155 -6.02 -3.93 -16.19
CA PHE A 155 -5.29 -3.05 -15.30
C PHE A 155 -4.46 -3.79 -14.25
N ARG A 156 -5.01 -4.77 -13.50
CA ARG A 156 -4.27 -5.50 -12.46
C ARG A 156 -3.08 -6.28 -13.02
N LYS A 157 -3.23 -6.88 -14.21
CA LYS A 157 -2.14 -7.59 -14.88
C LYS A 157 -1.04 -6.65 -15.35
N ILE A 158 -1.43 -5.52 -15.96
CA ILE A 158 -0.49 -4.48 -16.37
C ILE A 158 0.26 -3.99 -15.13
N LYS A 159 -0.44 -3.75 -14.02
CA LYS A 159 0.15 -3.30 -12.76
C LYS A 159 1.13 -4.30 -12.16
N LEU A 160 0.79 -5.57 -12.12
CA LEU A 160 1.71 -6.60 -11.64
C LEU A 160 2.97 -6.65 -12.50
N THR A 161 2.81 -6.62 -13.82
CA THR A 161 3.92 -6.68 -14.77
C THR A 161 4.82 -5.44 -14.67
N SER A 162 4.23 -4.26 -14.46
CA SER A 162 4.95 -2.99 -14.32
C SER A 162 5.63 -2.80 -12.94
N ILE A 163 5.41 -3.72 -11.99
CA ILE A 163 6.06 -3.74 -10.68
C ILE A 163 7.03 -4.90 -10.55
N GLU A 164 6.60 -6.13 -10.84
CA GLU A 164 7.35 -7.35 -10.53
C GLU A 164 8.73 -7.38 -11.21
N LYS A 165 8.77 -7.29 -12.54
CA LYS A 165 10.05 -7.31 -13.25
C LYS A 165 10.86 -6.03 -13.03
N PRO A 166 10.37 -4.83 -13.37
CA PRO A 166 11.21 -3.63 -13.38
C PRO A 166 11.55 -3.09 -11.99
N ILE A 167 10.76 -3.40 -10.95
CA ILE A 167 11.03 -2.92 -9.59
C ILE A 167 11.51 -4.03 -8.67
N ILE A 168 10.73 -5.11 -8.52
CA ILE A 168 11.07 -6.16 -7.56
C ILE A 168 12.33 -6.90 -8.00
N GLU A 169 12.40 -7.36 -9.25
CA GLU A 169 13.53 -8.14 -9.73
C GLU A 169 14.72 -7.26 -10.13
N ASP A 170 14.50 -6.31 -11.03
CA ASP A 170 15.59 -5.57 -11.69
C ASP A 170 16.19 -4.45 -10.83
N ILE A 171 15.41 -3.88 -9.89
CA ILE A 171 15.90 -2.86 -8.96
C ILE A 171 16.18 -3.48 -7.59
N ILE A 172 15.18 -4.00 -6.89
CA ILE A 172 15.33 -4.39 -5.48
C ILE A 172 16.22 -5.62 -5.33
N LEU A 173 15.82 -6.77 -5.87
CA LEU A 173 16.57 -8.03 -5.71
C LEU A 173 17.96 -7.95 -6.36
N LYS A 174 18.08 -7.29 -7.52
CA LYS A 174 19.38 -7.06 -8.15
C LYS A 174 20.29 -6.15 -7.32
N SER A 175 19.76 -5.10 -6.68
CA SER A 175 20.56 -4.24 -5.79
C SER A 175 21.06 -5.03 -4.60
N TYR A 176 20.21 -5.84 -3.96
CA TYR A 176 20.64 -6.73 -2.88
C TYR A 176 21.71 -7.73 -3.30
N LYS A 177 21.56 -8.33 -4.49
CA LYS A 177 22.54 -9.28 -5.02
C LYS A 177 23.90 -8.64 -5.34
N THR A 178 23.89 -7.40 -5.82
CA THR A 178 25.11 -6.72 -6.31
C THR A 178 25.72 -5.75 -5.30
N GLY A 179 25.01 -5.44 -4.22
CA GLY A 179 25.34 -4.37 -3.29
C GLY A 179 25.20 -2.96 -3.86
N LYS A 180 24.73 -2.79 -5.11
CA LYS A 180 24.72 -1.51 -5.82
C LYS A 180 23.30 -1.06 -6.16
N VAL A 181 22.94 0.15 -5.75
CA VAL A 181 21.69 0.82 -6.16
C VAL A 181 21.98 1.71 -7.37
N PRO A 182 21.20 1.60 -8.47
CA PRO A 182 21.28 2.57 -9.56
C PRO A 182 20.97 3.99 -9.07
N LYS A 183 21.82 4.98 -9.39
CA LYS A 183 21.61 6.39 -8.98
C LYS A 183 20.23 6.94 -9.38
N ASN A 184 19.70 6.45 -10.50
CA ASN A 184 18.39 6.80 -11.03
C ASN A 184 17.28 5.78 -10.69
N ALA A 185 17.48 4.92 -9.69
CA ALA A 185 16.49 3.94 -9.26
C ALA A 185 15.15 4.64 -9.01
N GLY A 186 14.07 4.04 -9.50
CA GLY A 186 12.71 4.57 -9.40
C GLY A 186 12.37 5.72 -10.36
N ARG A 187 13.33 6.48 -10.92
CA ARG A 187 13.06 7.69 -11.72
C ARG A 187 12.03 7.48 -12.83
N SER A 188 12.25 6.49 -13.69
CA SER A 188 11.35 6.20 -14.81
C SER A 188 10.18 5.32 -14.39
N VAL A 189 10.40 4.35 -13.52
CA VAL A 189 9.37 3.36 -13.19
C VAL A 189 8.29 3.95 -12.29
N VAL A 190 8.67 4.76 -11.29
CA VAL A 190 7.70 5.49 -10.45
C VAL A 190 6.91 6.49 -11.29
N PHE A 191 7.57 7.19 -12.22
CA PHE A 191 6.90 8.08 -13.18
C PHE A 191 5.83 7.35 -14.00
N LEU A 192 6.18 6.24 -14.64
CA LEU A 192 5.22 5.44 -15.43
C LEU A 192 4.11 4.87 -14.55
N ASN A 193 4.43 4.43 -13.33
CA ASN A 193 3.45 3.91 -12.38
C ASN A 193 2.41 4.97 -11.98
N ILE A 194 2.83 6.22 -11.84
CA ILE A 194 1.95 7.36 -11.55
C ILE A 194 1.09 7.70 -12.76
N LEU A 195 1.68 7.75 -13.97
CA LEU A 195 0.94 8.04 -15.19
C LEU A 195 -0.15 7.01 -15.46
N GLU A 196 0.15 5.73 -15.28
CA GLU A 196 -0.82 4.65 -15.45
C GLU A 196 -2.05 4.83 -14.56
N ALA A 197 -1.86 5.16 -13.27
CA ALA A 197 -2.97 5.42 -12.35
C ALA A 197 -3.64 6.78 -12.61
N THR A 198 -2.90 7.78 -13.10
CA THR A 198 -3.47 9.08 -13.53
C THR A 198 -4.42 8.91 -14.71
N LEU A 199 -4.04 8.08 -15.70
CA LEU A 199 -4.91 7.78 -16.84
C LEU A 199 -6.16 7.03 -16.41
N ALA A 200 -6.04 6.10 -15.47
CA ALA A 200 -7.19 5.42 -14.89
C ALA A 200 -8.13 6.41 -14.14
N ASP A 201 -7.59 7.35 -13.36
CA ASP A 201 -8.39 8.42 -12.74
C ASP A 201 -9.14 9.28 -13.78
N ILE A 202 -8.54 9.53 -14.95
CA ILE A 202 -9.20 10.26 -16.05
C ILE A 202 -10.39 9.46 -16.60
N VAL A 203 -10.18 8.16 -16.85
CA VAL A 203 -11.24 7.26 -17.35
C VAL A 203 -12.41 7.17 -16.37
N GLU A 204 -12.14 7.19 -15.07
CA GLU A 204 -13.16 7.19 -13.99
C GLU A 204 -13.71 8.59 -13.65
N PHE A 205 -13.35 9.61 -14.44
CA PHE A 205 -13.76 11.01 -14.26
C PHE A 205 -13.36 11.61 -12.89
N ASN A 206 -12.29 11.12 -12.26
CA ASN A 206 -11.69 11.68 -11.06
C ASN A 206 -10.57 12.70 -11.39
N MET A 207 -10.93 13.72 -12.16
CA MET A 207 -9.98 14.68 -12.77
C MET A 207 -9.13 15.44 -11.75
N ASP A 208 -9.64 15.71 -10.55
CA ASP A 208 -8.87 16.39 -9.51
C ASP A 208 -7.73 15.51 -9.00
N ASN A 209 -7.98 14.21 -8.78
CA ASN A 209 -6.93 13.26 -8.41
C ASN A 209 -5.94 13.01 -9.55
N ALA A 210 -6.42 12.97 -10.80
CA ALA A 210 -5.56 12.88 -11.98
C ALA A 210 -4.57 14.05 -12.08
N LYS A 211 -5.03 15.29 -11.83
CA LYS A 211 -4.15 16.47 -11.77
C LYS A 211 -3.06 16.33 -10.72
N VAL A 212 -3.38 15.79 -9.54
CA VAL A 212 -2.38 15.50 -8.50
C VAL A 212 -1.36 14.47 -8.97
N GLY A 213 -1.81 13.41 -9.64
CA GLY A 213 -0.94 12.40 -10.23
C GLY A 213 0.08 13.01 -11.19
N TRP A 214 -0.35 13.92 -12.08
CA TRP A 214 0.58 14.65 -12.93
C TRP A 214 1.63 15.46 -12.15
N ILE A 215 1.21 16.15 -11.09
CA ILE A 215 2.11 16.93 -10.22
C ILE A 215 3.17 16.04 -9.55
N LEU A 216 2.77 14.87 -9.05
CA LEU A 216 3.69 13.90 -8.48
C LEU A 216 4.65 13.34 -9.54
N ALA A 217 4.14 13.01 -10.73
CA ALA A 217 4.90 12.40 -11.81
C ALA A 217 6.06 13.31 -12.29
N VAL A 218 5.83 14.60 -12.45
CA VAL A 218 6.87 15.52 -12.96
C VAL A 218 7.97 15.80 -11.92
N ASN A 219 7.69 15.60 -10.63
CA ASN A 219 8.64 15.77 -9.53
C ASN A 219 9.29 14.42 -9.17
N LYS A 220 10.19 13.97 -10.04
CA LYS A 220 10.78 12.62 -10.03
C LYS A 220 11.87 12.44 -8.98
N SER A 221 11.98 11.23 -8.44
CA SER A 221 13.15 10.80 -7.65
C SER A 221 14.38 10.50 -8.51
N GLY A 222 15.57 10.49 -7.89
CA GLY A 222 16.79 9.91 -8.46
C GLY A 222 17.37 10.68 -9.65
N SER A 223 17.53 12.00 -9.53
CA SER A 223 18.30 12.79 -10.51
C SER A 223 19.80 12.41 -10.47
N LYS A 224 20.53 12.64 -11.58
CA LYS A 224 21.95 12.27 -11.72
C LYS A 224 22.88 13.13 -10.87
N ASP A 225 22.54 14.40 -10.71
CA ASP A 225 23.40 15.39 -10.07
C ASP A 225 22.78 15.82 -8.73
N TYR A 226 21.60 16.44 -8.73
CA TYR A 226 20.71 16.68 -7.57
C TYR A 226 19.45 17.42 -8.08
N ASP A 227 18.36 17.51 -7.30
CA ASP A 227 17.25 18.42 -7.60
C ASP A 227 17.67 19.85 -7.20
N PRO A 228 17.74 20.81 -8.15
CA PRO A 228 18.27 22.13 -7.86
C PRO A 228 17.41 22.91 -6.85
N ARG A 229 16.12 22.58 -6.73
CA ARG A 229 15.18 23.29 -5.83
C ARG A 229 15.36 22.86 -4.39
N THR A 230 15.62 21.57 -4.17
CA THR A 230 15.62 20.96 -2.82
C THR A 230 16.98 20.47 -2.35
N GLY A 231 17.95 20.31 -3.26
CA GLY A 231 19.25 19.70 -2.96
C GLY A 231 19.20 18.16 -2.86
N GLU A 232 18.04 17.55 -3.05
CA GLU A 232 17.87 16.09 -2.98
C GLU A 232 18.71 15.37 -4.05
N GLY A 233 19.46 14.37 -3.61
CA GLY A 233 20.45 13.68 -4.44
C GLY A 233 19.95 12.41 -5.12
N PHE A 234 20.89 11.58 -5.54
CA PHE A 234 20.63 10.29 -6.17
C PHE A 234 19.99 9.27 -5.20
N SER A 235 19.32 8.27 -5.78
CA SER A 235 18.80 7.12 -5.04
C SER A 235 19.95 6.24 -4.53
N GLY A 236 19.86 5.75 -3.29
CA GLY A 236 20.94 5.00 -2.65
C GLY A 236 20.45 4.02 -1.61
N TRP A 237 21.38 3.34 -0.94
CA TRP A 237 21.05 2.58 0.26
C TRP A 237 20.82 3.51 1.45
N SER A 238 19.96 3.07 2.36
CA SER A 238 19.98 3.47 3.77
C SER A 238 21.25 2.97 4.44
N ASP A 239 21.59 3.54 5.58
CA ASP A 239 22.82 3.23 6.31
C ASP A 239 22.90 1.75 6.72
N ASP A 240 21.76 1.15 7.09
CA ASP A 240 21.64 -0.27 7.43
C ASP A 240 21.59 -1.22 6.21
N LYS A 241 21.57 -0.66 4.99
CA LYS A 241 21.46 -1.36 3.71
C LYS A 241 20.21 -2.23 3.55
N LYS A 242 19.15 -1.97 4.31
CA LYS A 242 17.85 -2.68 4.20
C LYS A 242 16.84 -1.95 3.33
N THR A 243 17.09 -0.70 2.97
CA THR A 243 16.15 0.07 2.17
C THR A 243 16.83 0.82 1.05
N ILE A 244 16.23 0.79 -0.13
CA ILE A 244 16.58 1.69 -1.23
C ILE A 244 15.87 3.03 -0.98
N CYS A 245 16.64 4.04 -0.58
CA CYS A 245 16.19 5.40 -0.38
C CYS A 245 15.96 6.08 -1.72
N LEU A 246 14.70 6.39 -2.01
CA LEU A 246 14.27 7.15 -3.17
C LEU A 246 14.07 8.61 -2.74
N ARG A 247 14.71 9.53 -3.45
CA ARG A 247 14.78 10.95 -3.05
C ARG A 247 14.00 11.84 -4.02
N PRO A 248 12.66 11.92 -3.94
CA PRO A 248 11.91 12.96 -4.64
C PRO A 248 12.13 14.33 -3.97
N PRO A 249 11.84 15.45 -4.66
CA PRO A 249 11.91 16.78 -4.07
C PRO A 249 10.94 16.89 -2.89
N LEU A 250 11.37 17.48 -1.78
CA LEU A 250 10.60 17.55 -0.53
C LEU A 250 10.09 16.16 -0.12
N PRO A 251 10.98 15.21 0.25
CA PRO A 251 10.62 13.81 0.37
C PRO A 251 9.41 13.53 1.26
N LYS A 252 9.29 14.25 2.38
CA LYS A 252 8.19 14.08 3.32
C LYS A 252 6.87 14.52 2.70
N GLU A 253 6.80 15.74 2.16
CA GLU A 253 5.59 16.29 1.55
C GLU A 253 5.20 15.51 0.29
N TRP A 254 6.18 15.06 -0.49
CA TRP A 254 5.94 14.18 -1.63
C TRP A 254 5.34 12.85 -1.20
N ALA A 255 5.91 12.20 -0.17
CA ALA A 255 5.38 10.95 0.39
C ALA A 255 3.98 11.15 0.99
N ASP A 256 3.77 12.26 1.73
CA ASP A 256 2.48 12.63 2.28
C ASP A 256 1.42 12.74 1.17
N LEU A 257 1.75 13.42 0.07
CA LEU A 257 0.85 13.62 -1.07
C LEU A 257 0.64 12.33 -1.86
N TYR A 258 1.70 11.59 -2.12
CA TYR A 258 1.65 10.33 -2.87
C TYR A 258 0.83 9.27 -2.13
N GLN A 259 0.95 9.21 -0.82
CA GLN A 259 0.17 8.33 0.04
C GLN A 259 -1.34 8.60 -0.10
N THR A 260 -1.78 9.83 0.15
CA THR A 260 -3.21 10.20 0.06
C THR A 260 -3.74 10.18 -1.38
N TRP A 261 -2.91 10.50 -2.37
CA TRP A 261 -3.24 10.37 -3.80
C TRP A 261 -3.54 8.91 -4.17
N ASN A 262 -2.73 7.98 -3.68
CA ASN A 262 -2.98 6.55 -3.87
C ASN A 262 -4.22 6.06 -3.13
N MET A 263 -4.54 6.62 -1.94
CA MET A 263 -5.76 6.26 -1.22
C MET A 263 -7.01 6.67 -2.01
N ALA A 264 -7.03 7.88 -2.57
CA ALA A 264 -8.11 8.33 -3.45
C ALA A 264 -8.23 7.45 -4.70
N PHE A 265 -7.10 7.11 -5.33
CA PHE A 265 -7.07 6.22 -6.49
C PHE A 265 -7.70 4.85 -6.18
N VAL A 266 -7.23 4.18 -5.11
CA VAL A 266 -7.74 2.83 -4.80
C VAL A 266 -9.17 2.81 -4.27
N SER A 267 -9.68 3.93 -3.72
CA SER A 267 -11.06 4.05 -3.20
C SER A 267 -12.15 3.85 -4.27
N GLN A 268 -11.78 3.95 -5.55
CA GLN A 268 -12.64 3.67 -6.71
C GLN A 268 -12.76 2.18 -7.00
N SER A 269 -11.89 1.35 -6.42
CA SER A 269 -11.92 -0.10 -6.63
C SER A 269 -12.98 -0.77 -5.77
N GLN A 270 -13.66 -1.76 -6.33
CA GLN A 270 -14.66 -2.54 -5.61
C GLN A 270 -14.07 -3.23 -4.36
N SER A 271 -12.81 -3.69 -4.45
CA SER A 271 -12.03 -4.28 -3.36
C SER A 271 -11.23 -3.24 -2.54
N PHE A 272 -11.62 -1.96 -2.53
CA PHE A 272 -10.81 -0.91 -1.90
C PHE A 272 -10.40 -1.18 -0.45
N PRO A 273 -11.22 -1.83 0.43
CA PRO A 273 -10.82 -2.05 1.82
C PRO A 273 -9.54 -2.90 1.95
N TYR A 274 -9.36 -3.91 1.10
CA TYR A 274 -8.12 -4.69 1.04
C TYR A 274 -7.00 -3.90 0.34
N LEU A 275 -7.31 -3.18 -0.75
CA LEU A 275 -6.31 -2.40 -1.49
C LEU A 275 -5.74 -1.23 -0.69
N ILE A 276 -6.53 -0.58 0.16
CA ILE A 276 -6.08 0.57 0.97
C ILE A 276 -5.20 0.12 2.13
N SER A 277 -5.36 -1.12 2.62
CA SER A 277 -4.57 -1.67 3.72
C SER A 277 -3.06 -1.62 3.43
N LYS A 278 -2.63 -1.89 2.19
CA LYS A 278 -1.20 -1.78 1.80
C LYS A 278 -0.58 -0.38 1.97
N LEU A 279 -1.42 0.64 2.11
CA LEU A 279 -1.01 2.01 2.37
C LEU A 279 -1.03 2.28 3.88
N LEU A 280 -1.96 1.68 4.62
CA LEU A 280 -2.20 1.95 6.03
C LEU A 280 -1.31 1.17 7.00
N ILE A 281 -0.79 0.00 6.61
CA ILE A 281 0.06 -0.81 7.50
C ILE A 281 1.27 -0.02 8.02
N PRO A 282 1.69 -0.23 9.28
CA PRO A 282 2.79 0.52 9.90
C PRO A 282 4.10 0.54 9.11
N GLN A 283 4.51 -0.60 8.54
CA GLN A 283 5.73 -0.71 7.72
C GLN A 283 5.71 0.26 6.53
N VAL A 284 4.54 0.70 6.07
CA VAL A 284 4.41 1.68 4.98
C VAL A 284 4.10 3.08 5.49
N ALA A 285 3.27 3.22 6.52
CA ALA A 285 2.76 4.50 6.99
C ALA A 285 3.72 5.26 7.93
N ASP A 286 4.68 4.57 8.57
CA ASP A 286 5.69 5.17 9.46
C ASP A 286 6.94 5.63 8.69
N TYR A 287 6.75 6.63 7.82
CA TYR A 287 7.83 7.20 7.00
C TYR A 287 8.23 8.62 7.42
N GLN A 288 7.58 9.21 8.43
CA GLN A 288 7.76 10.66 8.68
C GLN A 288 9.16 11.02 9.14
N ASN A 289 9.87 10.10 9.80
CA ASN A 289 11.27 10.28 10.19
C ASN A 289 12.23 9.99 9.03
N ASP A 290 11.89 9.04 8.15
CA ASP A 290 12.71 8.59 7.02
C ASP A 290 11.91 8.54 5.71
N PRO A 291 11.46 9.69 5.18
CA PRO A 291 10.54 9.72 4.05
C PRO A 291 11.12 9.13 2.76
N SER A 292 12.45 9.11 2.62
CA SER A 292 13.12 8.50 1.47
C SER A 292 12.92 6.98 1.37
N GLN A 293 12.61 6.32 2.50
CA GLN A 293 12.39 4.87 2.57
C GLN A 293 10.97 4.46 2.13
N TYR A 294 10.03 5.41 2.12
CA TYR A 294 8.60 5.17 1.92
C TYR A 294 8.29 4.34 0.67
N LEU A 295 8.83 4.73 -0.49
CA LEU A 295 8.50 4.07 -1.76
C LEU A 295 8.98 2.61 -1.81
N HIS A 296 10.12 2.29 -1.20
CA HIS A 296 10.61 0.92 -1.11
C HIS A 296 9.65 0.06 -0.28
N LYS A 297 9.33 0.49 0.95
CA LYS A 297 8.43 -0.27 1.83
C LYS A 297 7.04 -0.42 1.21
N ARG A 298 6.52 0.65 0.61
CA ARG A 298 5.23 0.63 -0.11
C ARG A 298 5.22 -0.34 -1.29
N VAL A 299 6.29 -0.42 -2.10
CA VAL A 299 6.27 -1.30 -3.28
C VAL A 299 6.29 -2.78 -2.90
N LEU A 300 6.93 -3.15 -1.78
CA LEU A 300 6.84 -4.50 -1.22
C LEU A 300 5.40 -4.84 -0.82
N ALA A 301 4.75 -3.97 -0.05
CA ALA A 301 3.35 -4.15 0.35
C ALA A 301 2.41 -4.21 -0.87
N LEU A 302 2.64 -3.37 -1.88
CA LEU A 302 1.89 -3.39 -3.13
C LEU A 302 2.07 -4.71 -3.87
N TYR A 303 3.29 -5.23 -3.98
CA TYR A 303 3.55 -6.49 -4.65
C TYR A 303 2.82 -7.66 -3.99
N ILE A 304 2.87 -7.74 -2.66
CA ILE A 304 2.14 -8.76 -1.88
C ILE A 304 0.62 -8.61 -2.11
N CYS A 305 0.11 -7.39 -1.97
CA CYS A 305 -1.32 -7.09 -2.13
C CYS A 305 -1.84 -7.41 -3.55
N LEU A 306 -1.06 -7.12 -4.61
CA LEU A 306 -1.46 -7.47 -5.98
C LEU A 306 -1.59 -8.99 -6.16
N ASN A 307 -0.67 -9.76 -5.59
CA ASN A 307 -0.75 -11.23 -5.62
C ASN A 307 -1.94 -11.76 -4.82
N TYR A 308 -2.15 -11.23 -3.62
CA TYR A 308 -3.32 -11.55 -2.81
C TYR A 308 -4.61 -11.37 -3.59
N LEU A 309 -4.79 -10.22 -4.25
CA LEU A 309 -6.02 -9.91 -5.00
C LEU A 309 -6.21 -10.80 -6.23
N ILE A 310 -5.13 -11.23 -6.87
CA ILE A 310 -5.20 -12.18 -8.00
C ILE A 310 -5.65 -13.56 -7.50
N PHE A 311 -5.09 -14.03 -6.38
CA PHE A 311 -5.47 -15.31 -5.79
C PHE A 311 -6.89 -15.30 -5.21
N ASP A 312 -7.28 -14.22 -4.52
CA ASP A 312 -8.66 -14.02 -4.04
C ASP A 312 -9.65 -14.03 -5.21
N CYS A 313 -9.36 -13.31 -6.29
CA CYS A 313 -10.23 -13.26 -7.45
C CYS A 313 -10.38 -14.64 -8.12
N ALA A 314 -9.27 -15.38 -8.29
CA ALA A 314 -9.30 -16.74 -8.82
C ALA A 314 -10.14 -17.68 -7.94
N LYS A 315 -9.91 -17.65 -6.62
CA LYS A 315 -10.65 -18.48 -5.65
C LYS A 315 -12.15 -18.16 -5.66
N ARG A 316 -12.52 -16.88 -5.62
CA ARG A 316 -13.93 -16.46 -5.67
C ARG A 316 -14.63 -16.92 -6.94
N MET A 317 -13.94 -16.89 -8.09
CA MET A 317 -14.50 -17.40 -9.34
C MET A 317 -14.75 -18.91 -9.29
N GLU A 318 -13.80 -19.68 -8.75
CA GLU A 318 -13.93 -21.12 -8.58
C GLU A 318 -15.10 -21.46 -7.63
N GLU A 319 -15.21 -20.74 -6.52
CA GLU A 319 -16.24 -20.92 -5.49
C GLU A 319 -17.57 -20.22 -5.83
N LYS A 320 -17.67 -19.53 -6.98
CA LYS A 320 -18.83 -18.72 -7.41
C LYS A 320 -19.28 -17.69 -6.36
N ILE A 321 -18.32 -17.11 -5.64
CA ILE A 321 -18.55 -16.07 -4.64
C ILE A 321 -18.56 -14.70 -5.33
N SER A 322 -19.58 -13.90 -5.03
CA SER A 322 -19.71 -12.52 -5.54
C SER A 322 -18.50 -11.65 -5.17
N ALA A 323 -18.18 -10.71 -6.06
CA ALA A 323 -17.16 -9.71 -5.79
C ALA A 323 -17.59 -8.76 -4.66
N ILE A 324 -16.58 -8.24 -3.95
CA ILE A 324 -16.78 -7.19 -2.94
C ILE A 324 -16.95 -5.87 -3.68
N HIS A 325 -17.95 -5.07 -3.30
CA HIS A 325 -18.36 -3.85 -3.99
C HIS A 325 -18.49 -2.64 -3.04
N TRP A 326 -17.38 -2.25 -2.43
CA TRP A 326 -17.35 -1.18 -1.42
C TRP A 326 -17.10 0.22 -1.98
N ASP A 327 -16.70 0.34 -3.25
CA ASP A 327 -16.45 1.62 -3.90
C ASP A 327 -17.59 2.64 -3.72
N ASP A 328 -17.22 3.90 -3.47
CA ASP A 328 -18.15 5.02 -3.41
C ASP A 328 -17.53 6.19 -4.20
N ILE A 329 -18.09 6.48 -5.37
CA ILE A 329 -17.53 7.50 -6.27
C ILE A 329 -17.55 8.90 -5.64
N LYS A 330 -18.49 9.18 -4.73
CA LYS A 330 -18.55 10.46 -4.02
C LYS A 330 -17.38 10.59 -3.05
N LEU A 331 -17.02 9.50 -2.37
CA LEU A 331 -15.82 9.44 -1.54
C LEU A 331 -14.57 9.73 -2.37
N ALA A 332 -14.38 8.99 -3.47
CA ALA A 332 -13.22 9.13 -4.34
C ALA A 332 -13.04 10.55 -4.90
N ARG A 333 -14.14 11.18 -5.34
CA ARG A 333 -14.14 12.56 -5.86
C ARG A 333 -13.86 13.59 -4.79
N LEU A 334 -14.44 13.45 -3.58
CA LEU A 334 -14.12 14.34 -2.46
C LEU A 334 -12.64 14.23 -2.07
N TRP A 335 -12.11 13.01 -2.06
CA TRP A 335 -10.71 12.75 -1.79
C TRP A 335 -9.79 13.37 -2.84
N GLY A 336 -10.13 13.24 -4.12
CA GLY A 336 -9.43 13.90 -5.22
C GLY A 336 -9.38 15.43 -5.07
N LYS A 337 -10.49 16.07 -4.69
CA LYS A 337 -10.55 17.51 -4.39
C LYS A 337 -9.62 17.91 -3.24
N ALA A 338 -9.67 17.17 -2.13
CA ALA A 338 -8.81 17.41 -0.97
C ALA A 338 -7.32 17.23 -1.31
N ASN A 339 -7.00 16.24 -2.15
CA ASN A 339 -5.65 16.01 -2.65
C ASN A 339 -5.20 17.16 -3.55
N LEU A 340 -6.07 17.71 -4.41
CA LEU A 340 -5.72 18.84 -5.28
C LEU A 340 -5.34 20.10 -4.49
N GLU A 341 -6.07 20.40 -3.42
CA GLU A 341 -5.70 21.48 -2.50
C GLU A 341 -4.32 21.23 -1.86
N SER A 342 -4.06 19.99 -1.43
CA SER A 342 -2.79 19.58 -0.84
C SER A 342 -1.63 19.68 -1.85
N ALA A 343 -1.88 19.30 -3.11
CA ALA A 343 -0.92 19.40 -4.20
C ALA A 343 -0.55 20.85 -4.53
N ARG A 344 -1.50 21.80 -4.39
CA ARG A 344 -1.21 23.24 -4.51
C ARG A 344 -0.29 23.72 -3.39
N LYS A 345 -0.48 23.26 -2.16
CA LYS A 345 0.44 23.55 -1.04
C LYS A 345 1.84 23.00 -1.32
N TYR A 346 1.94 21.73 -1.70
CA TYR A 346 3.21 21.11 -2.09
C TYR A 346 3.94 21.90 -3.19
N LYS A 347 3.22 22.32 -4.25
CA LYS A 347 3.79 23.18 -5.30
C LYS A 347 4.30 24.52 -4.79
N SER A 348 3.56 25.16 -3.88
CA SER A 348 3.96 26.43 -3.27
C SER A 348 5.29 26.30 -2.53
N GLU A 349 5.46 25.23 -1.74
CA GLU A 349 6.72 24.98 -1.02
C GLU A 349 7.90 24.73 -1.96
N LEU A 350 7.70 23.99 -3.05
CA LEU A 350 8.73 23.83 -4.08
C LEU A 350 9.17 25.17 -4.70
N LEU A 351 8.22 26.08 -4.96
CA LEU A 351 8.51 27.38 -5.54
C LEU A 351 9.29 28.29 -4.58
N LYS A 352 8.91 28.30 -3.29
CA LYS A 352 9.62 29.08 -2.26
C LYS A 352 11.10 28.70 -2.17
N LEU A 353 11.40 27.41 -2.12
CA LEU A 353 12.78 26.92 -2.09
C LEU A 353 13.56 27.22 -3.37
N SER A 354 12.87 27.24 -4.52
CA SER A 354 13.50 27.62 -5.80
C SER A 354 13.92 29.09 -5.80
N LEU A 355 13.12 29.99 -5.20
CA LEU A 355 13.39 31.42 -5.12
C LEU A 355 14.47 31.77 -4.08
N GLN A 356 14.50 31.05 -2.95
CA GLN A 356 15.52 31.24 -1.90
C GLN A 356 16.95 30.90 -2.34
N LYS A 357 17.13 30.17 -3.46
CA LYS A 357 18.47 29.86 -4.01
C LYS A 357 18.94 30.84 -5.08
N ILE A 358 18.07 31.74 -5.53
CA ILE A 358 18.39 32.77 -6.54
C ILE A 358 18.84 34.08 -5.86
N ASN A 359 18.46 34.28 -4.59
CA ASN A 359 18.96 35.32 -3.70
C ASN A 359 20.06 34.75 -2.80
#